data_AF-A5VYW1-F1
#
_entry.id   AF-A5VYW1-F1
#
_cell.length_a   1.000
_cell.length_b   1.000
_cell.length_c   1.000
_cell.angle_alpha   90.00
_cell.angle_beta   90.00
_cell.angle_gamma   90.00
#
_symmetry.space_group_name_H-M   'P 1'
#
loop_
_entity.id
_entity.type
_entity.pdbx_description
1 polymer ?
#
loop_
_entity_poly.entity_id
_entity_poly.type
_entity_poly.pdbx_seq_one_letter_code
_entity_poly.pdbx_strand_id
1 'polypeptide(L)'
;MKRRLAQFDLVKPSFPRGHVKMKDFYNSTAYVNALAEQHPGFIWRETAEDQPLLDQLWGEGYLYTLSLWRDVESLKDFLYNTPHRAFIQRGREWFDPILHPRVVLWWVEPSHVPTLREAHARLTRLYEVGPSHDAFDLRSSELPTVLY
;
A
#
# COMPACT_ATOMS: atom_id res chain seq x y z
N MET A 1 11.44 2.04 -21.93
CA MET A 1 11.43 1.02 -20.86
C MET A 1 10.05 1.04 -20.20
N LYS A 2 9.52 -0.08 -19.68
CA LYS A 2 8.18 -0.10 -19.07
C LYS A 2 8.24 0.45 -17.63
N ARG A 3 7.41 1.44 -17.30
CA ARG A 3 7.24 1.98 -15.95
C ARG A 3 6.81 0.88 -14.97
N ARG A 4 7.01 1.12 -13.67
CA ARG A 4 6.58 0.24 -12.57
C ARG A 4 5.49 0.95 -11.77
N LEU A 5 4.61 0.17 -11.17
CA LEU A 5 3.56 0.67 -10.29
C LEU A 5 4.07 0.66 -8.84
N ALA A 6 4.14 1.83 -8.22
CA ALA A 6 4.31 1.95 -6.78
C ALA A 6 2.95 1.88 -6.09
N GLN A 7 2.91 1.22 -4.93
CA GLN A 7 1.74 1.09 -4.09
C GLN A 7 2.12 1.40 -2.64
N PHE A 8 1.37 2.31 -2.03
CA PHE A 8 1.45 2.59 -0.60
C PHE A 8 0.09 2.33 0.07
N ASP A 9 0.09 1.74 1.25
CA ASP A 9 -1.09 1.56 2.11
C ASP A 9 -0.74 1.94 3.54
N LEU A 10 -1.58 2.78 4.15
CA LEU A 10 -1.48 3.23 5.53
C LEU A 10 -2.57 2.57 6.37
N VAL A 11 -2.23 2.01 7.53
CA VAL A 11 -3.21 1.41 8.44
C VAL A 11 -3.01 1.91 9.86
N LYS A 12 -4.10 2.00 10.60
CA LYS A 12 -4.09 2.36 12.02
C LYS A 12 -4.55 1.16 12.85
N PRO A 13 -3.64 0.44 13.54
CA PRO A 13 -4.02 -0.62 14.45
C PRO A 13 -5.00 -0.16 15.52
N SER A 14 -6.08 -0.91 15.74
CA SER A 14 -7.05 -0.67 16.81
C SER A 14 -6.52 -1.00 18.20
N PHE A 15 -5.42 -1.76 18.28
CA PHE A 15 -4.79 -2.16 19.53
C PHE A 15 -3.26 -2.10 19.43
N PRO A 16 -2.55 -1.93 20.56
CA PRO A 16 -1.09 -1.97 20.59
C PRO A 16 -0.52 -3.30 20.10
N ARG A 17 0.74 -3.26 19.65
CA ARG A 17 1.50 -4.45 19.31
C ARG A 17 1.55 -5.42 20.50
N GLY A 18 1.30 -6.70 20.25
CA GLY A 18 1.27 -7.76 21.27
C GLY A 18 -0.11 -7.99 21.93
N HIS A 19 -1.10 -7.12 21.69
CA HIS A 19 -2.47 -7.36 22.15
C HIS A 19 -3.05 -8.63 21.48
N VAL A 20 -3.81 -9.44 22.22
CA VAL A 20 -4.33 -10.74 21.73
C VAL A 20 -5.14 -10.61 20.43
N LYS A 21 -5.90 -9.52 20.28
CA LYS A 21 -6.68 -9.24 19.06
C LYS A 21 -5.82 -8.98 17.81
N MET A 22 -4.56 -8.55 17.98
CA MET A 22 -3.62 -8.31 16.88
C MET A 22 -2.76 -9.53 16.54
N LYS A 23 -2.84 -10.61 17.34
CA LYS A 23 -1.95 -11.77 17.21
C LYS A 23 -2.03 -12.41 15.82
N ASP A 24 -3.26 -12.62 15.33
CA ASP A 24 -3.48 -13.21 14.01
C ASP A 24 -2.90 -12.35 12.88
N PHE A 25 -3.11 -11.03 12.93
CA PHE A 25 -2.53 -10.09 11.97
C PHE A 25 -1.01 -10.23 11.93
N TYR A 26 -0.33 -10.04 13.07
CA TYR A 26 1.13 -10.10 13.13
C TYR A 26 1.68 -11.47 12.74
N ASN A 27 1.04 -12.57 13.17
CA ASN A 27 1.44 -13.92 12.78
C ASN A 27 1.29 -14.19 11.27
N SER A 28 0.36 -13.50 10.60
CA SER A 28 0.14 -13.65 9.16
C SER A 28 1.08 -12.83 8.28
N THR A 29 1.77 -11.83 8.83
CA THR A 29 2.60 -10.88 8.05
C THR A 29 3.64 -11.57 7.19
N ALA A 30 4.42 -12.49 7.75
CA ALA A 30 5.44 -13.22 7.00
C ALA A 30 4.85 -14.05 5.85
N TYR A 31 3.68 -14.68 6.09
CA TYR A 31 2.98 -15.44 5.06
C TYR A 31 2.49 -14.55 3.92
N VAL A 32 1.83 -13.43 4.23
CA VAL A 32 1.33 -12.48 3.21
C VAL A 32 2.49 -11.85 2.43
N ASN A 33 3.58 -11.49 3.10
CA ASN A 33 4.78 -10.97 2.44
C ASN A 33 5.39 -12.00 1.48
N ALA A 34 5.49 -13.27 1.89
CA ALA A 34 5.99 -14.34 1.02
C ALA A 34 5.06 -14.60 -0.18
N LEU A 35 3.73 -14.52 0.02
CA LEU A 35 2.77 -14.59 -1.08
C LEU A 35 2.99 -13.46 -2.09
N ALA A 36 3.21 -12.23 -1.62
CA ALA A 36 3.50 -11.09 -2.49
C ALA A 36 4.81 -11.31 -3.26
N GLU A 37 5.89 -11.67 -2.56
CA GLU A 37 7.23 -11.85 -3.14
C GLU A 37 7.30 -12.96 -4.20
N GLN A 38 6.42 -13.96 -4.12
CA GLN A 38 6.32 -15.04 -5.10
C GLN A 38 5.31 -14.76 -6.22
N HIS A 39 4.53 -13.68 -6.11
CA HIS A 39 3.46 -13.38 -7.04
C HIS A 39 4.02 -12.91 -8.39
N PRO A 40 3.49 -13.41 -9.53
CA PRO A 40 3.83 -12.85 -10.84
C PRO A 40 3.59 -11.34 -10.89
N GLY A 41 4.63 -10.58 -11.22
CA GLY A 41 4.57 -9.13 -11.32
C GLY A 41 4.92 -8.36 -10.05
N PHE A 42 5.19 -9.04 -8.92
CA PHE A 42 5.85 -8.39 -7.79
C PHE A 42 7.30 -8.02 -8.14
N ILE A 43 7.79 -6.89 -7.64
CA ILE A 43 9.15 -6.40 -7.91
C ILE A 43 9.92 -6.15 -6.62
N TRP A 44 9.33 -5.45 -5.65
CA TRP A 44 10.02 -5.04 -4.42
C TRP A 44 9.01 -4.62 -3.35
N ARG A 45 9.42 -4.67 -2.08
CA ARG A 45 8.74 -3.98 -0.98
C ARG A 45 9.74 -3.41 0.00
N GLU A 46 9.33 -2.40 0.74
CA GLU A 46 10.09 -1.91 1.88
C GLU A 46 10.17 -2.98 2.96
N THR A 47 11.36 -3.13 3.54
CA THR A 47 11.66 -4.04 4.65
C THR A 47 12.31 -3.31 5.82
N ALA A 48 12.94 -2.16 5.56
CA ALA A 48 13.55 -1.30 6.55
C ALA A 48 12.58 -0.17 6.89
N GLU A 49 11.54 -0.49 7.66
CA GLU A 49 10.53 0.48 8.06
C GLU A 49 11.14 1.60 8.92
N ASP A 50 10.85 2.86 8.56
CA ASP A 50 11.31 4.06 9.29
C ASP A 50 10.16 4.60 10.15
N GLN A 51 9.97 4.01 11.33
CA GLN A 51 8.90 4.41 12.25
C GLN A 51 9.00 5.89 12.68
N PRO A 52 10.19 6.43 13.06
CA PRO A 52 10.30 7.86 13.38
C PRO A 52 9.83 8.78 12.26
N LEU A 53 10.16 8.47 11.01
CA LEU A 53 9.69 9.25 9.86
C LEU A 53 8.19 9.08 9.62
N LEU A 54 7.65 7.86 9.79
CA LEU A 54 6.21 7.62 9.70
C LEU A 54 5.44 8.45 10.72
N ASP A 55 5.90 8.43 11.97
CA ASP A 55 5.28 9.19 13.07
C ASP A 55 5.36 10.70 12.82
N GLN A 56 6.46 11.19 12.24
CA GLN A 56 6.58 12.59 11.82
C GLN A 56 5.56 12.98 10.75
N LEU A 57 5.26 12.08 9.81
CA LEU A 57 4.43 12.37 8.63
C LEU A 57 2.93 12.18 8.89
N TRP A 58 2.53 11.18 9.67
CA TRP A 58 1.12 10.84 9.92
C TRP A 58 0.70 10.84 11.40
N GLY A 59 1.65 11.06 12.31
CA GLY A 59 1.45 10.87 13.75
C GLY A 59 1.70 9.43 14.20
N GLU A 60 1.68 9.22 15.52
CA GLU A 60 1.98 7.92 16.11
C GLU A 60 0.88 6.88 15.86
N GLY A 61 1.29 5.61 15.87
CA GLY A 61 0.37 4.48 15.89
C GLY A 61 -0.19 4.10 14.51
N TYR A 62 0.50 4.48 13.44
CA TYR A 62 0.26 3.94 12.09
C TYR A 62 1.28 2.87 11.75
N LEU A 63 0.90 1.99 10.81
CA LEU A 63 1.79 1.09 10.08
C LEU A 63 1.61 1.36 8.59
N TYR A 64 2.58 0.96 7.78
CA TYR A 64 2.47 1.09 6.34
C TYR A 64 2.98 -0.14 5.58
N THR A 65 2.60 -0.21 4.32
CA THR A 65 3.26 -1.05 3.32
C THR A 65 3.61 -0.18 2.12
N LEU A 66 4.82 -0.35 1.60
CA LEU A 66 5.28 0.30 0.38
C LEU A 66 5.86 -0.77 -0.55
N SER A 67 5.35 -0.87 -1.77
CA SER A 67 5.73 -1.93 -2.70
C SER A 67 5.77 -1.47 -4.15
N LEU A 68 6.47 -2.24 -4.98
CA LEU A 68 6.56 -2.07 -6.43
C LEU A 68 6.03 -3.31 -7.13
N TRP A 69 5.24 -3.06 -8.17
CA TRP A 69 4.61 -4.04 -9.03
C TRP A 69 4.87 -3.70 -10.50
N ARG A 70 4.74 -4.68 -11.37
CA ARG A 70 4.85 -4.51 -12.82
C ARG A 70 3.74 -3.61 -13.35
N ASP A 71 2.51 -3.81 -12.86
CA ASP A 71 1.30 -3.16 -13.35
C ASP A 71 0.15 -3.30 -12.34
N VAL A 72 -0.95 -2.61 -12.60
CA VAL A 72 -2.17 -2.61 -11.77
C VAL A 72 -2.83 -3.98 -11.73
N GLU A 73 -2.81 -4.71 -12.85
CA GLU A 73 -3.44 -6.02 -12.98
C GLU A 73 -2.78 -7.03 -12.04
N SER A 74 -1.45 -7.05 -12.00
CA SER A 74 -0.66 -7.93 -11.12
C SER A 74 -0.94 -7.63 -9.64
N LEU A 75 -1.06 -6.35 -9.27
CA LEU A 75 -1.45 -5.96 -7.91
C LEU A 75 -2.89 -6.39 -7.59
N LYS A 76 -3.85 -6.12 -8.47
CA LYS A 76 -5.26 -6.52 -8.28
C LYS A 76 -5.38 -8.05 -8.12
N ASP A 77 -4.65 -8.81 -8.93
CA ASP A 77 -4.61 -10.27 -8.86
C ASP A 77 -4.08 -10.75 -7.51
N PHE A 78 -2.96 -10.17 -7.03
CA PHE A 78 -2.44 -10.46 -5.70
C PHE A 78 -3.46 -10.16 -4.60
N LEU A 79 -4.11 -8.99 -4.64
CA LEU A 79 -5.05 -8.55 -3.61
C LEU A 79 -6.32 -9.43 -3.56
N TYR A 80 -6.83 -9.87 -4.70
CA TYR A 80 -8.17 -10.45 -4.78
C TYR A 80 -8.24 -11.92 -5.18
N ASN A 81 -7.21 -12.46 -5.83
CA ASN A 81 -7.20 -13.84 -6.35
C ASN A 81 -6.20 -14.74 -5.62
N THR A 82 -5.62 -14.27 -4.51
CA THR A 82 -4.75 -15.08 -3.63
C THR A 82 -5.38 -15.21 -2.23
N PRO A 83 -4.82 -16.07 -1.36
CA PRO A 83 -5.23 -16.12 0.05
C PRO A 83 -5.14 -14.79 0.80
N HIS A 84 -4.43 -13.78 0.26
CA HIS A 84 -4.40 -12.43 0.82
C HIS A 84 -5.81 -11.82 0.96
N ARG A 85 -6.74 -12.15 0.05
CA ARG A 85 -8.13 -11.67 0.09
C ARG A 85 -8.81 -11.90 1.44
N ALA A 86 -8.54 -13.04 2.08
CA ALA A 86 -9.15 -13.38 3.36
C ALA A 86 -8.72 -12.41 4.48
N PHE A 87 -7.47 -11.94 4.46
CA PHE A 87 -6.97 -10.95 5.42
C PHE A 87 -7.53 -9.55 5.15
N ILE A 88 -7.67 -9.16 3.88
CA ILE A 88 -8.31 -7.89 3.51
C ILE A 88 -9.75 -7.83 4.06
N GLN A 89 -10.52 -8.91 3.90
CA GLN A 89 -11.89 -8.99 4.40
C GLN A 89 -12.00 -8.89 5.94
N ARG A 90 -10.95 -9.34 6.64
CA ARG A 90 -10.85 -9.28 8.11
C ARG A 90 -10.23 -7.99 8.63
N GLY A 91 -9.79 -7.08 7.77
CA GLY A 91 -9.04 -5.86 8.17
C GLY A 91 -9.69 -5.06 9.30
N ARG A 92 -11.03 -5.01 9.36
CA ARG A 92 -11.79 -4.32 10.44
C ARG A 92 -11.62 -4.94 11.84
N GLU A 93 -11.10 -6.15 11.95
CA GLU A 93 -10.76 -6.79 13.24
C GLU A 93 -9.51 -6.16 13.86
N TRP A 94 -8.64 -5.58 13.03
CA TRP A 94 -7.30 -5.14 13.41
C TRP A 94 -7.08 -3.64 13.25
N PHE A 95 -7.83 -2.98 12.36
CA PHE A 95 -7.59 -1.60 11.98
C PHE A 95 -8.81 -0.70 12.18
N ASP A 96 -8.54 0.48 12.72
CA ASP A 96 -9.49 1.56 12.80
C ASP A 96 -9.75 2.16 11.41
N PRO A 97 -10.96 2.66 11.16
CA PRO A 97 -11.25 3.37 9.92
C PRO A 97 -10.42 4.65 9.80
N ILE A 98 -9.87 4.90 8.61
CA ILE A 98 -9.22 6.16 8.24
C ILE A 98 -10.21 6.91 7.33
N LEU A 99 -10.55 8.15 7.68
CA LEU A 99 -11.53 8.97 6.95
C LEU A 99 -11.01 9.48 5.59
N HIS A 100 -9.69 9.51 5.42
CA HIS A 100 -9.00 9.95 4.21
C HIS A 100 -8.54 8.74 3.38
N PRO A 101 -8.13 8.93 2.11
CA PRO A 101 -7.48 7.89 1.35
C PRO A 101 -6.32 7.30 2.15
N ARG A 102 -6.29 5.97 2.24
CA ARG A 102 -5.18 5.24 2.87
C ARG A 102 -4.28 4.50 1.88
N VAL A 103 -4.81 4.21 0.69
CA VAL A 103 -4.06 3.58 -0.41
C VAL A 103 -3.82 4.63 -1.50
N VAL A 104 -2.59 4.67 -2.01
CA VAL A 104 -2.26 5.43 -3.22
C VAL A 104 -1.35 4.61 -4.13
N LEU A 105 -1.58 4.77 -5.43
CA LEU A 105 -0.84 4.18 -6.52
C LEU A 105 -0.26 5.29 -7.41
N TRP A 106 0.93 5.06 -7.96
CA TRP A 106 1.54 5.95 -8.94
C TRP A 106 2.58 5.23 -9.78
N TRP A 107 2.89 5.76 -10.95
CA TRP A 107 3.91 5.19 -11.84
C TRP A 107 5.30 5.76 -11.52
N VAL A 108 6.30 4.88 -11.53
CA VAL A 108 7.71 5.24 -11.35
C VAL A 108 8.56 4.67 -12.48
N GLU A 109 9.71 5.29 -12.71
CA GLU A 109 10.70 4.78 -13.68
C GLU A 109 11.30 3.43 -13.22
N PRO A 110 11.76 2.58 -14.14
CA PRO A 110 12.23 1.24 -13.80
C PRO A 110 13.37 1.21 -12.77
N SER A 111 14.25 2.21 -12.70
CA SER A 111 15.34 2.22 -11.72
C SER A 111 14.97 2.89 -10.40
N HIS A 112 13.76 3.43 -10.28
CA HIS A 112 13.35 4.21 -9.12
C HIS A 112 12.75 3.31 -8.03
N VAL A 113 13.22 3.50 -6.80
CA VAL A 113 12.64 2.90 -5.60
C VAL A 113 11.94 4.01 -4.82
N PRO A 114 10.62 3.91 -4.59
CA PRO A 114 9.87 4.96 -3.93
C PRO A 114 10.28 5.10 -2.46
N THR A 115 10.17 6.30 -1.93
CA THR A 115 10.46 6.60 -0.53
C THR A 115 9.18 6.86 0.26
N LEU A 116 9.26 6.78 1.60
CA LEU A 116 8.12 7.12 2.46
C LEU A 116 7.69 8.59 2.30
N ARG A 117 8.63 9.52 2.09
CA ARG A 117 8.31 10.94 1.82
C ARG A 117 7.57 11.12 0.50
N GLU A 118 7.97 10.37 -0.53
CA GLU A 118 7.26 10.36 -1.81
C GLU A 118 5.84 9.82 -1.63
N ALA A 119 5.70 8.68 -0.94
CA ALA A 119 4.39 8.10 -0.65
C ALA A 119 3.45 9.07 0.08
N HIS A 120 3.99 9.81 1.07
CA HIS A 120 3.26 10.89 1.74
C HIS A 120 2.78 11.94 0.74
N ALA A 121 3.67 12.50 -0.08
CA ALA A 121 3.32 13.51 -1.06
C ALA A 121 2.26 13.00 -2.06
N ARG A 122 2.34 11.74 -2.50
CA ARG A 122 1.33 11.12 -3.39
C ARG A 122 -0.02 10.97 -2.70
N LEU A 123 -0.04 10.47 -1.46
CA LEU A 123 -1.28 10.29 -0.71
C LEU A 123 -1.95 11.62 -0.38
N THR A 124 -1.16 12.64 0.00
CA THR A 124 -1.64 14.02 0.18
C THR A 124 -2.25 14.56 -1.10
N ARG A 125 -1.59 14.38 -2.25
CA ARG A 125 -2.13 14.84 -3.53
C ARG A 125 -3.43 14.14 -3.90
N LEU A 126 -3.52 12.82 -3.70
CA LEU A 126 -4.76 12.07 -3.91
C LEU A 126 -5.89 12.59 -3.00
N TYR A 127 -5.57 12.95 -1.76
CA TYR A 127 -6.55 13.50 -0.83
C TYR A 127 -7.04 14.90 -1.23
N GLU A 128 -6.11 15.82 -1.55
CA GLU A 128 -6.43 17.23 -1.80
C GLU A 128 -7.01 17.48 -3.20
N VAL A 129 -6.53 16.75 -4.20
CA VAL A 129 -6.83 17.01 -5.62
C VAL A 129 -7.71 15.91 -6.23
N GLY A 130 -7.67 14.71 -5.66
CA GLY A 130 -8.30 13.53 -6.23
C GLY A 130 -7.40 12.77 -7.22
N PRO A 131 -7.94 11.72 -7.86
CA PRO A 131 -7.18 10.85 -8.75
C PRO A 131 -6.59 11.57 -9.96
N SER A 132 -5.33 11.28 -10.27
CA SER A 132 -4.59 11.81 -11.41
C SER A 132 -3.52 10.82 -11.87
N HIS A 133 -2.83 11.10 -12.98
CA HIS A 133 -1.69 10.29 -13.43
C HIS A 133 -0.59 10.18 -12.36
N ASP A 134 -0.44 11.22 -11.54
CA ASP A 134 0.60 11.33 -10.52
C ASP A 134 0.26 10.62 -9.21
N ALA A 135 -1.02 10.41 -8.92
CA ALA A 135 -1.49 9.74 -7.70
C ALA A 135 -2.95 9.31 -7.91
N PHE A 136 -3.25 8.02 -7.79
CA PHE A 136 -4.58 7.46 -8.01
C PHE A 136 -4.87 6.30 -7.06
N ASP A 137 -6.14 5.90 -6.93
CA ASP A 137 -6.55 4.73 -6.15
C ASP A 137 -6.86 3.53 -7.07
N LEU A 138 -7.10 2.35 -6.49
CA LEU A 138 -7.44 1.14 -7.27
C LEU A 138 -8.71 1.31 -8.11
N ARG A 139 -9.67 2.13 -7.69
CA ARG A 139 -10.93 2.37 -8.42
C ARG A 139 -10.69 3.23 -9.66
N SER A 140 -9.76 4.16 -9.56
CA SER A 140 -9.39 5.13 -10.59
C SER A 140 -8.22 4.65 -11.45
N SER A 141 -7.72 3.44 -11.19
CA SER A 141 -6.61 2.84 -11.93
C SER A 141 -6.93 2.48 -13.38
N GLU A 142 -8.22 2.53 -13.75
CA GLU A 142 -8.72 2.34 -15.12
C GLU A 142 -9.05 3.67 -15.80
N LEU A 143 -8.78 4.82 -15.17
CA LEU A 143 -9.07 6.11 -15.79
C LEU A 143 -8.34 6.20 -17.14
N PRO A 144 -9.06 6.59 -18.21
CA PRO A 144 -8.50 6.62 -19.54
C PRO A 144 -7.34 7.60 -19.54
N THR A 145 -6.23 7.19 -20.15
CA THR A 145 -5.16 8.11 -20.54
C THR A 145 -5.78 9.17 -21.46
N VAL A 146 -6.19 10.31 -20.90
CA VAL A 146 -6.52 11.46 -21.73
C VAL A 146 -5.18 12.05 -22.15
N LEU A 147 -4.72 11.64 -23.34
CA LEU A 147 -3.68 12.33 -24.07
C LEU A 147 -4.25 13.70 -24.49
N TYR A 148 -3.64 14.77 -23.99
CA TYR A 148 -3.61 16.07 -24.68
C TYR A 148 -2.18 16.33 -25.11
#